data_AF-A0A967BIZ9-F1
#
_entry.id   AF-A0A967BIZ9-F1
#
_cell.length_a   1.000
_cell.length_b   1.000
_cell.length_c   1.000
_cell.angle_alpha   90.00
_cell.angle_beta   90.00
_cell.angle_gamma   90.00
#
_symmetry.space_group_name_H-M   'P 1'
#
loop_
_entity.id
_entity.type
_entity.pdbx_description
1 polymer ?
#
loop_
_entity_poly.entity_id
_entity_poly.type
_entity_poly.pdbx_seq_one_letter_code
_entity_poly.pdbx_strand_id
1 'polypeptide(L)'
;SGELPIIGVNTFLNPEDSATRAPHEVRRSTDEEKDYAILSRQAFSERNQPEGAASLRRLQEVAVGQGNIFEALMEVGKICSLGEISTALYEVGGQYRRNM
;
A
#
# COMPACT_ATOMS: atom_id res chain seq x y z
N SER A 1 -32.10 1.57 -11.76
CA SER A 1 -33.41 2.17 -12.06
C SER A 1 -33.37 3.06 -13.30
N GLY A 2 -32.26 3.72 -13.63
CA GLY A 2 -32.22 4.70 -14.72
C GLY A 2 -32.86 6.04 -14.36
N GLU A 3 -33.26 6.20 -13.10
CA GLU A 3 -33.89 7.42 -12.56
C GLU A 3 -32.98 8.64 -12.66
N LEU A 4 -31.67 8.45 -12.55
CA LEU A 4 -30.69 9.47 -12.89
C LEU A 4 -30.25 9.30 -14.35
N PRO A 5 -30.60 10.22 -15.25
CA PRO A 5 -30.16 10.15 -16.64
C PRO A 5 -28.64 10.42 -16.74
N ILE A 6 -27.92 9.44 -17.29
CA ILE A 6 -26.48 9.49 -17.61
C ILE A 6 -26.32 9.28 -19.12
N ILE A 7 -25.92 10.34 -19.81
CA ILE A 7 -25.73 10.37 -21.26
C ILE A 7 -24.67 9.34 -21.68
N GLY A 8 -24.98 8.52 -22.69
CA GLY A 8 -24.07 7.51 -23.22
C GLY A 8 -23.92 6.26 -22.34
N VAL A 9 -24.66 6.16 -21.23
CA VAL A 9 -24.64 5.01 -20.32
C VAL A 9 -26.03 4.41 -20.14
N ASN A 10 -27.04 5.23 -19.83
CA ASN A 10 -28.43 4.76 -19.66
C ASN A 10 -29.48 5.61 -20.40
N THR A 11 -29.08 6.73 -21.00
CA THR A 11 -29.92 7.56 -21.87
C THR A 11 -29.09 8.11 -23.03
N PHE A 12 -29.74 8.48 -24.14
CA PHE A 12 -29.08 8.95 -25.37
C PHE A 12 -27.95 7.99 -25.83
N LEU A 13 -28.27 6.70 -25.91
CA LEU A 13 -27.33 5.66 -26.37
C LEU A 13 -27.18 5.71 -27.89
N ASN A 14 -25.96 5.47 -28.38
CA ASN A 14 -25.71 5.29 -29.80
C ASN A 14 -26.06 3.84 -30.20
N PRO A 15 -27.02 3.61 -31.12
CA PRO A 15 -27.44 2.26 -31.54
C PRO A 15 -26.33 1.43 -32.19
N GLU A 16 -25.35 2.11 -32.82
CA GLU A 16 -24.24 1.51 -33.56
C GLU A 16 -23.00 1.27 -32.68
N ASP A 17 -22.95 1.89 -31.49
CA ASP A 17 -21.73 2.01 -30.67
C ASP A 17 -22.06 1.69 -29.20
N SER A 18 -22.56 0.48 -28.99
CA SER A 18 -22.90 -0.05 -27.66
C SER A 18 -21.69 -0.64 -26.92
N ALA A 19 -20.55 -0.78 -27.60
CA ALA A 19 -19.34 -1.33 -27.02
C ALA A 19 -18.47 -0.21 -26.45
N THR A 20 -18.15 -0.29 -25.16
CA THR A 20 -17.15 0.56 -24.52
C THR A 20 -15.86 0.53 -25.34
N ARG A 21 -15.52 1.64 -26.00
CA ARG A 21 -14.27 1.74 -26.76
C ARG A 21 -13.10 1.57 -25.80
N ALA A 22 -12.25 0.58 -26.07
CA ALA A 22 -11.02 0.44 -25.31
C ALA A 22 -10.19 1.72 -25.46
N PRO A 23 -9.64 2.27 -24.36
CA PRO A 23 -8.77 3.44 -24.45
C PRO A 23 -7.57 3.12 -25.35
N HIS A 24 -7.20 4.08 -26.19
CA HIS A 24 -6.08 3.92 -27.13
C HIS A 24 -4.74 3.64 -26.44
N GLU A 25 -4.56 4.18 -25.23
CA GLU A 25 -3.37 3.96 -24.41
C GLU A 25 -3.75 3.93 -22.93
N VAL A 26 -3.13 3.02 -22.17
CA VAL A 26 -3.23 2.97 -20.72
C VAL A 26 -1.82 3.00 -20.16
N ARG A 27 -1.51 4.01 -19.35
CA ARG A 27 -0.24 4.04 -18.61
C ARG A 27 -0.29 3.06 -17.46
N ARG A 28 0.58 2.06 -17.50
CA ARG A 28 0.80 1.06 -16.44
C ARG A 28 2.29 0.96 -16.15
N SER A 29 2.63 0.45 -14.97
CA SER A 29 4.01 0.13 -14.64
C SER A 29 4.57 -0.92 -15.59
N THR A 30 5.79 -0.75 -16.07
CA THR A 30 6.50 -1.79 -16.84
C THR A 30 6.97 -2.91 -15.92
N ASP A 31 7.46 -4.02 -16.50
CA ASP A 31 8.00 -5.12 -15.70
C ASP A 31 9.35 -4.75 -15.09
N GLU A 32 10.17 -3.96 -15.79
CA GLU A 32 11.43 -3.43 -15.27
C GLU A 32 11.24 -2.56 -14.03
N GLU A 33 10.19 -1.74 -13.99
CA GLU A 33 9.85 -0.91 -12.82
C GLU A 33 9.45 -1.77 -11.60
N LYS A 34 8.74 -2.87 -11.83
CA LYS A 34 8.37 -3.82 -10.76
C LYS A 34 9.60 -4.56 -10.24
N ASP A 35 10.43 -5.07 -11.14
CA ASP A 35 11.65 -5.78 -10.79
C ASP A 35 12.62 -4.87 -10.03
N TYR A 36 12.74 -3.61 -10.45
CA TYR A 36 13.50 -2.60 -9.73
C TYR A 36 13.00 -2.43 -8.28
N ALA A 37 11.68 -2.35 -8.07
CA ALA A 37 11.11 -2.22 -6.73
C ALA A 37 11.42 -3.44 -5.84
N ILE A 38 11.32 -4.65 -6.39
CA ILE A 38 11.61 -5.91 -5.69
C ILE A 38 13.10 -5.96 -5.28
N LEU A 39 14.01 -5.74 -6.23
CA LEU A 39 15.45 -5.79 -5.99
C LEU A 39 15.90 -4.70 -5.02
N SER A 40 15.38 -3.49 -5.16
CA SER A 40 15.68 -2.37 -4.25
C SER A 40 15.22 -2.68 -2.82
N ARG A 41 14.02 -3.27 -2.66
CA ARG A 41 13.51 -3.70 -1.35
C ARG A 41 14.39 -4.78 -0.74
N GLN A 42 14.80 -5.77 -1.52
CA GLN A 42 15.64 -6.87 -1.05
C GLN A 42 17.02 -6.34 -0.59
N ALA A 43 17.68 -5.54 -1.43
CA ALA A 43 18.98 -4.94 -1.09
C ALA A 43 18.90 -4.03 0.14
N PHE A 44 17.80 -3.29 0.31
CA PHE A 44 17.55 -2.48 1.50
C PHE A 44 17.42 -3.35 2.77
N SER A 45 16.66 -4.44 2.70
CA SER A 45 16.43 -5.35 3.83
C SER A 45 17.73 -6.09 4.22
N GLU A 46 18.49 -6.60 3.25
CA GLU A 46 19.77 -7.29 3.48
C GLU A 46 20.80 -6.36 4.14
N ARG A 47 20.94 -5.12 3.66
CA ARG A 47 21.88 -4.13 4.22
C ARG A 47 21.58 -3.80 5.69
N ASN A 48 20.30 -3.76 6.06
CA ASN A 48 19.83 -3.30 7.36
C ASN A 48 19.47 -4.43 8.33
N GLN A 49 19.58 -5.69 7.90
CA GLN A 49 19.21 -6.88 8.67
C GLN A 49 19.79 -6.92 10.10
N PRO A 50 21.06 -6.53 10.35
CA PRO A 50 21.65 -6.59 11.70
C PRO A 50 20.90 -5.74 12.75
N GLU A 51 20.38 -4.58 12.34
CA GLU A 51 19.76 -3.59 13.23
C GLU A 51 18.23 -3.62 13.19
N GLY A 52 17.65 -4.05 12.05
CA GLY A 52 16.21 -3.98 11.80
C GLY A 52 15.37 -4.72 12.85
N ALA A 53 15.77 -5.95 13.22
CA ALA A 53 15.01 -6.74 14.19
C ALA A 53 14.95 -6.09 15.59
N ALA A 54 16.02 -5.43 16.03
CA ALA A 54 16.02 -4.71 17.31
C ALA A 54 15.16 -3.44 17.25
N SER A 55 15.22 -2.72 16.12
CA SER A 55 14.43 -1.50 15.89
C SER A 55 12.92 -1.78 15.85
N LEU A 56 12.51 -2.86 15.18
CA LEU A 56 11.11 -3.30 15.14
C LEU A 56 10.59 -3.70 16.53
N ARG A 57 11.39 -4.43 17.32
CA ARG A 57 11.04 -4.74 18.72
C ARG A 57 10.84 -3.47 19.55
N ARG A 58 11.73 -2.49 19.39
CA ARG A 58 11.60 -1.21 20.08
C ARG A 58 10.32 -0.47 19.70
N LEU A 59 9.95 -0.47 18.42
CA LEU A 59 8.69 0.09 17.95
C LEU A 59 7.48 -0.59 18.59
N GLN A 60 7.50 -1.92 18.69
CA GLN A 60 6.44 -2.71 19.34
C GLN A 60 6.32 -2.36 20.83
N GLU A 61 7.44 -2.29 21.56
CA GLU A 61 7.46 -1.87 22.97
C GLU A 61 6.89 -0.47 23.18
N VAL A 62 7.26 0.49 22.33
CA VAL A 62 6.74 1.87 22.39
C VAL A 62 5.23 1.88 22.13
N ALA A 63 4.75 1.09 21.17
CA ALA A 63 3.32 0.99 20.86
C ALA A 63 2.52 0.40 22.03
N VAL A 64 2.97 -0.71 22.62
CA VAL A 64 2.31 -1.35 23.78
C VAL A 64 2.39 -0.46 25.02
N GLY A 65 3.51 0.24 25.19
CA GLY A 65 3.75 1.16 26.31
C GLY A 65 3.04 2.52 26.20
N GLN A 66 2.19 2.73 25.19
CA GLN A 66 1.50 4.00 24.93
C GLN A 66 2.46 5.21 24.79
N GLY A 67 3.68 4.95 24.31
CA GLY A 67 4.67 6.00 24.05
C GLY A 67 4.42 6.72 22.72
N ASN A 68 5.31 7.65 22.38
CA ASN A 68 5.25 8.35 21.10
C ASN A 68 5.69 7.44 19.95
N ILE A 69 4.72 6.78 19.31
CA ILE A 69 4.97 5.86 18.19
C ILE A 69 5.59 6.58 17.00
N PHE A 70 5.22 7.84 16.74
CA PHE A 70 5.74 8.57 15.58
C PHE A 70 7.25 8.84 15.70
N GLU A 71 7.72 9.14 16.90
CA GLU A 71 9.17 9.28 17.17
C GLU A 71 9.92 7.96 16.90
N ALA A 72 9.38 6.83 17.36
CA ALA A 72 9.95 5.52 17.05
C ALA A 72 9.93 5.20 15.54
N LEU A 73 8.86 5.58 14.84
CA LEU A 73 8.73 5.42 13.39
C LEU A 73 9.80 6.20 12.61
N MET A 74 10.20 7.38 13.07
CA MET A 74 11.28 8.16 12.44
C MET A 74 12.61 7.41 12.45
N GLU A 75 12.89 6.64 13.51
CA GLU A 75 14.11 5.83 13.62
C GLU A 75 13.99 4.53 12.83
N VAL A 76 12.87 3.81 12.96
CA VAL A 76 12.64 2.53 12.26
C VAL A 76 12.60 2.72 10.75
N GLY A 77 12.02 3.82 10.25
CA GLY A 77 11.90 4.12 8.82
C GLY A 77 13.22 4.29 8.07
N LYS A 78 14.34 4.49 8.79
CA LYS A 78 15.69 4.55 8.19
C LYS A 78 16.20 3.18 7.75
N ILE A 79 15.75 2.12 8.42
CA ILE A 79 16.37 0.78 8.33
C ILE A 79 15.37 -0.36 8.11
N CYS A 80 14.07 -0.14 8.26
CA CYS A 80 13.03 -1.13 8.00
C CYS A 80 12.07 -0.66 6.90
N SER A 81 11.64 -1.59 6.06
CA SER A 81 10.67 -1.33 4.99
C SER A 81 9.26 -1.13 5.53
N LEU A 82 8.40 -0.49 4.74
CA LEU A 82 6.99 -0.26 5.09
C LEU A 82 6.24 -1.54 5.49
N GLY A 83 6.49 -2.65 4.79
CA GLY A 83 5.88 -3.94 5.09
C GLY A 83 6.33 -4.53 6.42
N GLU A 84 7.63 -4.43 6.74
CA GLU A 84 8.18 -4.90 8.02
C GLU A 84 7.59 -4.09 9.19
N ILE A 85 7.53 -2.76 9.04
CA ILE A 85 6.93 -1.85 10.03
C ILE A 85 5.44 -2.18 10.25
N SER A 86 4.68 -2.29 9.17
CA SER A 86 3.23 -2.55 9.26
C SER A 86 2.95 -3.91 9.90
N THR A 87 3.73 -4.93 9.56
CA THR A 87 3.61 -6.28 10.14
C THR A 87 3.90 -6.26 11.64
N ALA A 88 5.00 -5.64 12.05
CA ALA A 88 5.35 -5.52 13.46
C ALA A 88 4.27 -4.79 14.27
N LEU A 89 3.65 -3.75 13.71
CA LEU A 89 2.55 -3.04 14.36
C LEU A 89 1.25 -3.86 14.39
N TYR A 90 0.97 -4.69 13.38
CA TYR A 90 -0.20 -5.59 13.40
C TYR A 90 -0.13 -6.64 14.51
N GLU A 91 1.07 -7.11 14.85
CA GLU A 91 1.27 -8.09 15.94
C GLU A 91 0.88 -7.55 17.32
N VAL A 92 0.97 -6.22 17.53
CA VAL A 92 0.70 -5.59 18.83
C VAL A 92 -0.55 -4.69 18.86
N GLY A 93 -0.91 -4.10 17.72
CA GLY A 93 -2.04 -3.17 17.58
C GLY A 93 -3.27 -3.77 16.91
N GLY A 94 -3.16 -4.99 16.38
CA GLY A 94 -4.20 -5.64 15.59
C GLY A 94 -4.35 -5.02 14.19
N GLN A 95 -5.32 -5.55 13.44
CA GLN A 95 -5.65 -5.07 12.10
C GLN A 95 -7.05 -4.46 12.09
N TYR A 96 -7.23 -3.47 11.22
CA TYR A 96 -8.55 -2.86 11.03
C TYR A 96 -9.58 -3.92 10.62
N ARG A 97 -10.68 -3.99 11.36
CA ARG A 97 -11.85 -4.79 11.02
C ARG A 97 -12.90 -3.88 10.39
N ARG A 98 -13.24 -4.12 9.13
CA ARG A 98 -14.33 -3.41 8.45
C ARG A 98 -15.64 -3.61 9.21
N ASN A 99 -16.32 -2.51 9.52
CA ASN A 99 -17.70 -2.57 9.94
C ASN A 99 -18.57 -2.69 8.68
N MET A 100 -19.57 -3.57 8.74
CA MET A 100 -20.58 -3.73 7.71
C MET A 100 -21.76 -2.82 8.01
#